data_AF-A0A7X8AMN7-F1
#
_entry.id   AF-A0A7X8AMN7-F1
#
_cell.length_a   1.000
_cell.length_b   1.000
_cell.length_c   1.000
_cell.angle_alpha   90.00
_cell.angle_beta   90.00
_cell.angle_gamma   90.00
#
_symmetry.space_group_name_H-M   'P 1'
#
loop_
_entity.id
_entity.type
_entity.pdbx_description
1 polymer ?
#
loop_
_entity_poly.entity_id
_entity_poly.type
_entity_poly.pdbx_seq_one_letter_code
_entity_poly.pdbx_strand_id
1 'polypeptide(L)'
;MFASTNLLREVLDRIKGLERDNELVRTVLMVKEPGTVHAAQSFEGLRKQILAGAAERRSHLAQLVAMSVAVARATSVDDLRPQVREWMEQAGVGRLDEAPPGEPARDFFEDVSGDGLDGRLDVLEPAYVDLQTGALLRLGRARRASAPAPQPTPDAAGAADDQKEEPR
;
A
#
# COMPACT_ATOMS: atom_id res chain seq x y z
N MET A 1 -52.41 -38.68 58.08
CA MET A 1 -51.30 -39.19 57.24
C MET A 1 -51.03 -38.38 55.97
N PHE A 2 -51.96 -37.53 55.48
CA PHE A 2 -51.81 -36.76 54.24
C PHE A 2 -51.01 -35.44 54.34
N ALA A 3 -50.84 -34.88 55.55
CA ALA A 3 -50.12 -33.61 55.74
C ALA A 3 -48.59 -33.75 55.56
N SER A 4 -48.01 -34.87 55.99
CA SER A 4 -46.56 -35.13 55.89
C SER A 4 -46.09 -35.33 54.45
N THR A 5 -46.93 -35.90 53.59
CA THR A 5 -46.64 -36.12 52.17
C THR A 5 -46.66 -34.82 51.37
N ASN A 6 -47.51 -33.86 51.74
CA ASN A 6 -47.53 -32.53 51.14
C ASN A 6 -46.30 -31.70 51.54
N LEU A 7 -45.89 -31.78 52.82
CA LEU A 7 -44.68 -31.09 53.30
C LEU A 7 -43.41 -31.61 52.61
N LEU A 8 -43.29 -32.94 52.44
CA LEU A 8 -42.16 -33.54 51.74
C LEU A 8 -42.11 -33.15 50.26
N ARG A 9 -43.26 -33.00 49.61
CA ARG A 9 -43.35 -32.55 48.22
C ARG A 9 -42.93 -31.08 48.09
N GLU A 10 -43.38 -30.23 49.01
CA GLU A 10 -42.99 -28.82 49.05
C GLU A 10 -41.48 -28.65 49.29
N VAL A 11 -40.89 -29.43 50.19
CA VAL A 11 -39.44 -29.42 50.44
C VAL A 11 -38.66 -29.91 49.21
N LEU A 12 -39.12 -30.97 48.54
CA LEU A 12 -38.51 -31.47 47.30
C LEU A 12 -38.57 -30.42 46.18
N ASP A 13 -39.70 -29.73 46.01
CA ASP A 13 -39.84 -28.70 45.00
C ASP A 13 -38.94 -27.49 45.31
N ARG A 14 -38.76 -27.17 46.60
CA ARG A 14 -37.85 -26.10 47.04
C ARG A 14 -36.37 -26.44 46.83
N ILE A 15 -35.98 -27.70 47.06
CA ILE A 15 -34.62 -28.18 46.78
C ILE A 15 -34.33 -28.13 45.27
N LYS A 16 -35.28 -28.59 44.44
CA LYS A 16 -35.14 -28.49 42.97
C LYS A 16 -35.08 -27.03 42.49
N GLY A 17 -35.80 -26.13 43.13
CA GLY A 17 -35.68 -24.68 42.90
C GLY A 17 -34.27 -24.18 43.21
N LEU A 18 -33.74 -24.52 44.38
CA LEU A 18 -32.38 -24.13 44.80
C LEU A 18 -31.29 -24.71 43.90
N GLU A 19 -31.44 -25.94 43.39
CA GLU A 19 -30.50 -26.54 42.45
C GLU A 19 -30.47 -25.78 41.12
N ARG A 20 -31.64 -25.42 40.57
CA ARG A 20 -31.72 -24.57 39.37
C ARG A 20 -31.13 -23.19 39.59
N ASP A 21 -31.42 -22.57 40.73
CA ASP A 21 -30.88 -21.25 41.07
C ASP A 21 -29.36 -21.31 41.22
N ASN A 22 -28.81 -22.40 41.76
CA ASN A 22 -27.37 -22.62 41.86
C ASN A 22 -26.71 -22.79 40.48
N GLU A 23 -27.32 -23.56 39.57
CA GLU A 23 -26.86 -23.71 38.19
C GLU A 23 -26.88 -22.38 37.42
N LEU A 24 -27.93 -21.57 37.61
CA LEU A 24 -28.04 -20.24 37.05
C LEU A 24 -26.95 -19.30 37.59
N VAL A 25 -26.73 -19.29 38.90
CA VAL A 25 -25.65 -18.50 39.53
C VAL A 25 -24.28 -18.94 39.01
N ARG A 26 -24.03 -20.24 38.90
CA ARG A 26 -22.76 -20.76 38.34
C ARG A 26 -22.56 -20.33 36.89
N THR A 27 -23.61 -20.39 36.08
CA THR A 27 -23.58 -19.95 34.68
C THR A 27 -23.33 -18.44 34.59
N VAL A 28 -24.02 -17.65 35.40
CA VAL A 28 -23.84 -16.19 35.46
C VAL A 28 -22.44 -15.82 35.93
N LEU A 29 -21.88 -16.53 36.91
CA LEU A 29 -20.50 -16.31 37.40
C LEU A 29 -19.46 -16.66 36.33
N MET A 30 -19.65 -17.76 35.59
CA MET A 30 -18.78 -18.15 34.47
C MET A 30 -18.85 -17.14 33.32
N VAL A 31 -20.01 -16.49 33.13
CA VAL A 31 -20.21 -15.41 32.15
C VAL A 31 -19.79 -14.03 32.68
N LYS A 32 -19.62 -13.85 34.00
CA LYS A 32 -19.29 -12.58 34.70
C LYS A 32 -17.79 -12.30 34.91
N GLU A 33 -16.89 -13.12 34.37
CA GLU A 33 -15.49 -12.72 34.16
C GLU A 33 -15.18 -12.17 32.75
N PRO A 34 -16.05 -11.40 32.05
CA PRO A 34 -15.71 -10.86 30.74
C PRO A 34 -14.72 -9.69 30.88
N GLY A 35 -14.64 -9.04 32.05
CA GLY A 35 -13.74 -7.92 32.29
C GLY A 35 -12.26 -8.32 32.24
N THR A 36 -11.90 -9.49 32.75
CA THR A 36 -10.51 -9.99 32.74
C THR A 36 -10.12 -10.51 31.36
N VAL A 37 -11.03 -11.19 30.65
CA VAL A 37 -10.80 -11.68 29.29
C VAL A 37 -10.72 -10.52 28.28
N HIS A 38 -11.63 -9.55 28.33
CA HIS A 38 -11.54 -8.36 27.47
C HIS A 38 -10.35 -7.47 27.81
N ALA A 39 -10.02 -7.29 29.10
CA ALA A 39 -8.81 -6.57 29.48
C ALA A 39 -7.55 -7.29 28.95
N ALA A 40 -7.45 -8.61 29.09
CA ALA A 40 -6.34 -9.40 28.57
C ALA A 40 -6.22 -9.31 27.04
N GLN A 41 -7.34 -9.39 26.31
CA GLN A 41 -7.36 -9.20 24.85
C GLN A 41 -6.93 -7.79 24.45
N SER A 42 -7.37 -6.77 25.19
CA SER A 42 -6.99 -5.38 24.96
C SER A 42 -5.50 -5.15 25.21
N PHE A 43 -4.95 -5.72 26.30
CA PHE A 43 -3.51 -5.67 26.59
C PHE A 43 -2.69 -6.40 25.52
N GLU A 44 -3.15 -7.55 25.04
CA GLU A 44 -2.45 -8.28 23.97
C GLU A 44 -2.50 -7.52 22.64
N GLY A 45 -3.64 -6.88 22.31
CA GLY A 45 -3.78 -5.99 21.16
C GLY A 45 -2.80 -4.81 21.24
N LEU A 46 -2.75 -4.13 22.40
CA LEU A 46 -1.82 -3.04 22.65
C LEU A 46 -0.36 -3.51 22.57
N ARG A 47 -0.02 -4.67 23.16
CA ARG A 47 1.33 -5.25 23.09
C ARG A 47 1.76 -5.51 21.65
N LYS A 48 0.88 -6.09 20.83
CA LYS A 48 1.14 -6.32 19.39
C LYS A 48 1.33 -5.00 18.64
N GLN A 49 0.50 -3.99 18.89
CA GLN A 49 0.65 -2.68 18.28
C GLN A 49 1.96 -1.98 18.68
N ILE A 50 2.35 -2.04 19.96
CA ILE A 50 3.62 -1.48 20.44
C ILE A 50 4.80 -2.21 19.78
N LEU A 51 4.76 -3.54 19.70
CA LEU A 51 5.81 -4.32 19.03
C LEU A 51 5.90 -4.00 17.55
N ALA A 52 4.76 -3.89 16.86
CA ALA A 52 4.71 -3.51 15.45
C ALA A 52 5.28 -2.09 15.24
N GLY A 53 4.85 -1.10 16.03
CA GLY A 53 5.35 0.26 15.94
C GLY A 53 6.85 0.39 16.29
N ALA A 54 7.35 -0.42 17.24
CA ALA A 54 8.78 -0.46 17.54
C ALA A 54 9.60 -1.07 16.40
N ALA A 55 9.06 -2.09 15.71
CA ALA A 55 9.68 -2.68 14.52
C ALA A 55 9.67 -1.69 13.33
N GLU A 56 8.56 -1.01 13.10
CA GLU A 56 8.40 0.03 12.07
C GLU A 56 9.39 1.20 12.30
N ARG A 57 9.46 1.73 13.53
CA ARG A 57 10.44 2.76 13.89
C ARG A 57 11.87 2.31 13.60
N ARG A 58 12.21 1.06 13.94
CA ARG A 58 13.55 0.52 13.68
C ARG A 58 13.84 0.44 12.19
N SER A 59 12.86 0.04 11.38
CA SER A 59 12.95 0.02 9.92
C SER A 59 13.23 1.41 9.36
N HIS A 60 12.44 2.42 9.77
CA HIS A 60 12.64 3.81 9.35
C HIS A 60 14.02 4.36 9.76
N LEU A 61 14.47 4.09 10.99
CA LEU A 61 15.81 4.51 11.43
C LEU A 61 16.93 3.84 10.62
N ALA A 62 16.79 2.54 10.30
CA ALA A 62 17.76 1.84 9.46
C ALA A 62 17.81 2.45 8.05
N GLN A 63 16.66 2.81 7.48
CA GLN A 63 16.58 3.46 6.17
C GLN A 63 17.22 4.85 6.18
N LEU A 64 17.02 5.66 7.24
CA LEU A 64 17.67 6.95 7.39
C LEU A 64 19.20 6.84 7.48
N VAL A 65 19.71 5.83 8.19
CA VAL A 65 21.15 5.56 8.28
C VAL A 65 21.69 5.06 6.93
N ALA A 66 20.97 4.20 6.23
CA ALA A 66 21.38 3.72 4.91
C ALA A 66 21.45 4.87 3.89
N MET A 67 20.46 5.78 3.92
CA MET A 67 20.44 7.01 3.12
C MET A 67 21.61 7.93 3.45
N SER A 68 21.89 8.18 4.74
CA SER A 68 22.99 9.06 5.13
C SER A 68 24.36 8.52 4.71
N VAL A 69 24.56 7.21 4.80
CA VAL A 69 25.77 6.54 4.33
C VAL A 69 25.90 6.61 2.81
N ALA A 70 24.82 6.39 2.06
CA ALA A 70 24.82 6.49 0.60
C ALA A 70 25.16 7.91 0.14
N VAL A 71 24.50 8.92 0.72
CA VAL A 71 24.76 10.34 0.41
C VAL A 71 26.19 10.73 0.75
N ALA A 72 26.74 10.27 1.88
CA ALA A 72 28.11 10.59 2.26
C ALA A 72 29.18 9.95 1.34
N ARG A 73 28.85 8.86 0.65
CA ARG A 73 29.75 8.14 -0.27
C ARG A 73 29.59 8.54 -1.73
N ALA A 74 28.46 9.13 -2.09
CA ALA A 74 28.17 9.54 -3.45
C ALA A 74 29.10 10.70 -3.87
N THR A 75 29.67 10.59 -5.05
CA THR A 75 30.44 11.68 -5.68
C THR A 75 29.53 12.51 -6.59
N SER A 76 28.46 11.90 -7.10
CA SER A 76 27.42 12.53 -7.91
C SER A 76 26.03 12.05 -7.52
N VAL A 77 24.98 12.77 -7.93
CA VAL A 77 23.58 12.35 -7.74
C VAL A 77 23.28 11.06 -8.52
N ASP A 78 23.96 10.83 -9.64
CA ASP A 78 23.72 9.64 -10.46
C ASP A 78 24.18 8.36 -9.75
N ASP A 79 25.14 8.46 -8.83
CA ASP A 79 25.62 7.35 -8.00
C ASP A 79 24.51 6.84 -7.04
N LEU A 80 23.56 7.71 -6.67
CA LEU A 80 22.46 7.38 -5.75
C LEU A 80 21.29 6.70 -6.45
N ARG A 81 21.12 6.88 -7.76
CA ARG A 81 19.95 6.38 -8.50
C ARG A 81 19.75 4.86 -8.40
N PRO A 82 20.80 4.01 -8.52
CA PRO A 82 20.63 2.57 -8.39
C PRO A 82 20.16 2.17 -6.98
N GLN A 83 20.75 2.78 -5.95
CA GLN A 83 20.45 2.47 -4.56
C GLN A 83 19.04 2.92 -4.17
N VAL A 84 18.62 4.09 -4.65
CA VAL A 84 17.24 4.58 -4.47
C VAL A 84 16.23 3.68 -5.19
N ARG A 85 16.57 3.14 -6.36
CA ARG A 85 15.72 2.18 -7.08
C ARG A 85 15.56 0.89 -6.29
N GLU A 86 16.66 0.33 -5.77
CA GLU A 86 16.63 -0.88 -4.95
C GLU A 86 15.76 -0.67 -3.69
N TRP A 87 15.89 0.47 -3.01
CA TRP A 87 15.04 0.78 -1.85
C TRP A 87 13.57 0.93 -2.21
N MET A 88 13.25 1.52 -3.36
CA MET A 88 11.86 1.59 -3.85
C MET A 88 11.30 0.19 -4.10
N GLU A 89 12.06 -0.70 -4.75
CA GLU A 89 11.66 -2.08 -4.99
C GLU A 89 11.44 -2.85 -3.67
N GLN A 90 12.35 -2.72 -2.70
CA GLN A 90 12.22 -3.33 -1.37
C GLN A 90 11.01 -2.81 -0.58
N ALA A 91 10.68 -1.52 -0.75
CA ALA A 91 9.52 -0.90 -0.14
C ALA A 91 8.20 -1.20 -0.90
N GLY A 92 8.25 -1.90 -2.03
CA GLY A 92 7.08 -2.15 -2.87
C GLY A 92 6.56 -0.88 -3.56
N VAL A 93 7.41 0.11 -3.79
CA VAL A 93 7.04 1.35 -4.48
C VAL A 93 7.24 1.19 -5.99
N GLY A 94 6.16 1.34 -6.74
CA GLY A 94 6.13 1.34 -8.20
C GLY A 94 6.30 2.75 -8.77
N ARG A 95 7.13 2.88 -9.79
CA ARG A 95 7.31 4.11 -10.57
C ARG A 95 6.52 4.00 -11.88
N LEU A 96 5.61 4.93 -12.14
CA LEU A 96 4.80 4.98 -13.36
C LEU A 96 5.29 6.10 -14.27
N ASP A 97 5.82 5.71 -15.42
CA ASP A 97 6.18 6.63 -16.52
C ASP A 97 5.05 6.83 -17.53
N GLU A 98 3.98 6.04 -17.43
CA GLU A 98 2.81 6.08 -18.29
C GLU A 98 1.56 5.74 -17.46
N ALA A 99 0.39 6.18 -17.91
CA ALA A 99 -0.87 5.81 -17.27
C ALA A 99 -1.17 4.31 -17.52
N PRO A 100 -1.62 3.57 -16.50
CA PRO A 100 -2.02 2.17 -16.69
C PRO A 100 -3.09 2.01 -17.79
N PRO A 101 -3.03 0.94 -18.59
CA PRO A 101 -4.00 0.73 -19.67
C PRO A 101 -5.43 0.65 -19.14
N GLY A 102 -6.32 1.47 -19.71
CA GLY A 102 -7.74 1.47 -19.34
C GLY A 102 -8.08 2.32 -18.11
N GLU A 103 -7.08 2.93 -17.47
CA GLU A 103 -7.28 3.86 -16.36
C GLU A 103 -7.09 5.31 -16.83
N PRO A 104 -7.88 6.27 -16.32
CA PRO A 104 -7.79 7.65 -16.76
C PRO A 104 -6.51 8.29 -16.20
N ALA A 105 -5.70 8.89 -17.07
CA ALA A 105 -4.39 9.44 -16.70
C ALA A 105 -4.45 10.50 -15.58
N ARG A 106 -5.57 11.22 -15.44
CA ARG A 106 -5.80 12.21 -14.38
C ARG A 106 -5.77 11.63 -12.96
N ASP A 107 -5.92 10.32 -12.82
CA ASP A 107 -5.87 9.65 -11.51
C ASP A 107 -4.41 9.45 -11.05
N PHE A 108 -3.44 9.55 -11.97
CA PHE A 108 -2.01 9.32 -11.72
C PHE A 108 -1.14 10.53 -11.99
N PHE A 109 -1.57 11.46 -12.84
CA PHE A 109 -0.78 12.61 -13.28
C PHE A 109 -1.55 13.92 -13.14
N GLU A 110 -0.84 14.96 -12.70
CA GLU A 110 -1.27 16.35 -12.78
C GLU A 110 -1.01 16.90 -14.19
N ASP A 111 -1.99 17.61 -14.75
CA ASP A 111 -1.87 18.32 -16.02
C ASP A 111 -1.15 19.65 -15.83
N VAL A 112 0.07 19.74 -16.36
CA VAL A 112 0.90 20.95 -16.24
C VAL A 112 0.55 21.99 -17.31
N SER A 113 -0.06 21.59 -18.43
CA SER A 113 -0.39 22.51 -19.53
C SER A 113 -1.82 23.06 -19.44
N GLY A 114 -2.72 22.33 -18.77
CA GLY A 114 -4.15 22.65 -18.73
C GLY A 114 -4.92 22.30 -20.00
N ASP A 115 -4.28 21.59 -20.95
CA ASP A 115 -4.84 21.17 -22.24
C ASP A 115 -5.57 19.81 -22.15
N GLY A 116 -5.64 19.24 -20.95
CA GLY A 116 -6.14 17.91 -20.67
C GLY A 116 -5.09 16.82 -20.87
N LEU A 117 -5.37 15.64 -20.30
CA LEU A 117 -4.52 14.44 -20.37
C LEU A 117 -5.10 13.37 -21.30
N ASP A 118 -6.00 13.75 -22.21
CA ASP A 118 -6.61 12.82 -23.15
C ASP A 118 -5.68 12.52 -24.34
N GLY A 119 -5.29 11.25 -24.48
CA GLY A 119 -4.44 10.76 -25.57
C GLY A 119 -2.99 10.52 -25.15
N ARG A 120 -2.05 10.73 -26.07
CA ARG A 120 -0.63 10.48 -25.81
C ARG A 120 -0.08 11.53 -24.84
N LEU A 121 0.61 11.06 -23.80
CA LEU A 121 1.22 11.89 -22.77
C LEU A 121 2.72 12.05 -22.96
N ASP A 122 3.22 13.19 -22.55
CA ASP A 122 4.63 13.47 -22.29
C ASP A 122 4.79 13.62 -20.77
N VAL A 123 5.33 12.58 -20.12
CA VAL A 123 5.48 12.52 -18.66
C VAL A 123 6.77 13.22 -18.25
N LEU A 124 6.62 14.33 -17.52
CA LEU A 124 7.71 15.17 -17.05
C LEU A 124 8.27 14.64 -15.72
N GLU A 125 7.38 14.20 -14.83
CA GLU A 125 7.73 13.57 -13.56
C GLU A 125 6.89 12.31 -13.37
N PRO A 126 7.49 11.19 -12.94
CA PRO A 126 6.78 9.94 -12.76
C PRO A 126 5.80 10.01 -11.58
N ALA A 127 4.72 9.24 -11.67
CA ALA A 127 3.87 8.96 -10.52
C ALA A 127 4.46 7.81 -9.69
N TYR A 128 4.11 7.75 -8.41
CA TYR A 128 4.53 6.68 -7.51
C TYR A 128 3.33 6.03 -6.83
N VAL A 129 3.31 4.71 -6.83
CA VAL A 129 2.23 3.89 -6.27
C VAL A 129 2.80 2.85 -5.32
N ASP A 130 2.00 2.44 -4.34
CA ASP A 130 2.26 1.25 -3.54
C ASP A 130 1.79 0.02 -4.32
N LEU A 131 2.70 -0.88 -4.65
CA LEU A 131 2.44 -2.09 -5.42
C LEU A 131 1.63 -3.13 -4.64
N GLN A 132 1.60 -3.06 -3.31
CA GLN A 132 0.83 -4.00 -2.48
C GLN A 132 -0.64 -3.59 -2.42
N THR A 133 -0.91 -2.30 -2.28
CA THR A 133 -2.26 -1.77 -2.07
C THR A 133 -2.87 -1.14 -3.33
N GLY A 134 -2.05 -0.81 -4.32
CA GLY A 134 -2.42 0.00 -5.47
C GLY A 134 -2.60 1.49 -5.13
N ALA A 135 -2.31 1.90 -3.89
CA ALA A 135 -2.53 3.27 -3.45
C ALA A 135 -1.53 4.23 -4.12
N LEU A 136 -2.04 5.38 -4.59
CA LEU A 136 -1.19 6.44 -5.09
C LEU A 136 -0.42 7.11 -3.94
N LEU A 137 0.90 7.03 -3.99
CA LEU A 137 1.79 7.67 -3.03
C LEU A 137 2.11 9.12 -3.44
N ARG A 138 2.22 9.36 -4.75
CA ARG A 138 2.48 10.68 -5.32
C ARG A 138 2.01 10.76 -6.77
N LEU A 139 1.27 11.83 -7.10
CA LEU A 139 0.95 12.19 -8.48
C LEU A 139 2.22 12.50 -9.28
N GLY A 140 2.29 11.96 -10.49
CA GLY A 140 3.25 12.40 -11.49
C GLY A 140 2.83 13.72 -12.10
N ARG A 141 3.65 14.25 -13.01
CA ARG A 141 3.34 15.44 -13.78
C ARG A 141 3.46 15.11 -15.25
N ALA A 142 2.42 15.38 -16.00
CA ALA A 142 2.37 15.11 -17.42
C ALA A 142 1.76 16.29 -18.16
N ARG A 143 1.99 16.31 -19.47
CA ARG A 143 1.28 17.15 -20.41
C ARG A 143 0.86 16.33 -21.60
N ARG A 144 -0.09 16.84 -22.37
CA ARG A 144 -0.43 16.25 -23.66
C ARG A 144 0.75 16.36 -24.62
N ALA A 145 1.15 15.23 -25.21
CA ALA A 145 2.18 15.23 -26.23
C ALA A 145 1.66 15.97 -27.48
N SER A 146 2.42 16.92 -27.99
CA SER A 146 2.14 17.52 -29.30
C SER A 146 2.28 16.45 -30.38
N ALA A 147 1.44 16.51 -31.41
CA ALA A 147 1.57 15.61 -32.57
C ALA A 147 3.00 15.72 -33.14
N PRO A 148 3.66 14.60 -33.47
CA PRO A 148 5.01 14.65 -34.03
C PRO A 148 4.97 15.48 -35.32
N ALA A 149 5.87 16.46 -35.43
CA ALA A 149 6.05 17.20 -36.67
C ALA A 149 6.39 16.19 -37.78
N PRO A 150 5.77 16.29 -38.98
CA PRO A 150 6.11 15.42 -40.09
C PRO A 150 7.61 15.56 -40.38
N GLN A 151 8.35 14.46 -40.28
CA GLN A 151 9.75 14.44 -40.66
C GLN A 151 9.82 14.69 -42.18
N PRO A 152 10.67 15.63 -42.66
CA PRO A 152 10.89 15.78 -44.09
C PRO A 152 11.50 14.49 -44.62
N THR A 153 10.79 13.84 -45.54
CA THR A 153 11.31 12.73 -46.34
C THR A 153 12.61 13.20 -47.01
N PRO A 154 13.73 12.48 -46.90
CA PRO A 154 14.91 12.79 -47.68
C PRO A 154 14.59 12.43 -49.13
N ASP A 155 14.20 13.44 -49.92
CA ASP A 155 14.07 13.29 -51.36
C ASP A 155 15.43 12.94 -51.98
N ALA A 156 15.37 12.04 -52.95
CA ALA A 156 16.45 11.55 -53.77
C ALA A 156 17.32 12.69 -54.34
N ALA A 157 18.51 12.89 -53.76
CA ALA A 157 19.58 13.67 -54.33
C ALA A 157 20.83 12.78 -54.45
N GLY A 158 20.92 12.05 -55.56
CA GLY A 158 22.04 11.15 -55.82
C GLY A 158 21.97 10.43 -57.15
N ALA A 159 21.74 11.17 -58.26
CA ALA A 159 21.96 10.64 -59.61
C ALA A 159 22.10 11.80 -60.63
N ALA A 160 23.33 12.29 -60.80
CA ALA A 160 23.88 12.94 -62.01
C ALA A 160 25.25 13.51 -61.61
N ASP A 161 26.35 13.42 -62.34
CA ASP A 161 26.74 12.73 -63.58
C ASP A 161 28.26 13.01 -63.63
N ASP A 162 29.10 12.01 -63.38
CA ASP A 162 30.57 12.17 -63.43
C ASP A 162 31.08 11.36 -64.64
N GLN A 163 30.90 11.93 -65.83
CA GLN A 163 31.56 11.47 -67.05
C GLN A 163 32.80 12.32 -67.28
N LYS A 164 33.96 11.77 -66.89
CA LYS A 164 35.25 12.31 -67.29
C LYS A 164 36.28 11.19 -67.46
N GLU A 165 36.23 10.50 -68.61
CA GLU A 165 37.35 9.67 -69.08
C GLU A 165 37.48 9.74 -70.60
N GLU A 166 38.47 10.49 -71.06
CA GLU A 166 39.30 10.13 -72.22
C GLU A 166 40.70 10.68 -71.96
N PRO A 167 41.77 9.89 -72.19
CA PRO A 167 42.61 10.25 -73.33
C PRO A 167 43.24 9.03 -74.06
N ARG A 168 43.56 9.27 -75.34
CA ARG A 168 44.59 8.57 -76.12
C ARG A 168 45.81 9.46 -76.26
#